data_AF-A0A6B3CNT9-F1
#
_entry.id   AF-A0A6B3CNT9-F1
#
_cell.length_a   1.000
_cell.length_b   1.000
_cell.length_c   1.000
_cell.angle_alpha   90.00
_cell.angle_beta   90.00
_cell.angle_gamma   90.00
#
_symmetry.space_group_name_H-M   'P 1'
#
loop_
_entity.id
_entity.type
_entity.pdbx_description
1 polymer ?
#
loop_
_entity_poly.entity_id
_entity_poly.type
_entity_poly.pdbx_seq_one_letter_code
_entity_poly.pdbx_strand_id
1 'polypeptide(L)'
;MTSDVLERLCAVEWIGEWSDTFAKSMSRRLLMREYLRRAALWAQKHCAESAWPFFDITEYIDSEFKLSPSLSCKLEEFLRGQPSEVKATCRGAVHLAELLAQNPEIVAHDLPDLYEPLIRLYERGGEFIKDNSGALDLTGVSFRSGRLQDNAYNTQVVPLNDTVLDALDAEGRVAFYASGDDRGTVFRRLRPQGGGQRDEVFIATLGWQPTTQLSTPEGDIECIRIYDQDAARIIEHAVLGSAPQGSVQAVHPQP
;
A
#
# COMPACT_ATOMS: atom_id res chain seq x y z
N MET A 1 -21.99 -12.98 13.73
CA MET A 1 -21.22 -12.94 12.48
C MET A 1 -19.82 -12.50 12.84
N THR A 2 -18.79 -13.09 12.25
CA THR A 2 -17.40 -12.66 12.40
C THR A 2 -17.13 -11.52 11.42
N SER A 3 -16.30 -10.57 11.80
CA SER A 3 -15.95 -9.43 10.96
C SER A 3 -14.89 -9.86 9.94
N ASP A 4 -15.14 -9.65 8.65
CA ASP A 4 -14.19 -10.02 7.57
C ASP A 4 -12.80 -9.38 7.80
N VAL A 5 -12.76 -8.15 8.33
CA VAL A 5 -11.51 -7.45 8.66
C VAL A 5 -10.77 -8.14 9.80
N LEU A 6 -11.48 -8.57 10.85
CA LEU A 6 -10.86 -9.31 11.96
C LEU A 6 -10.33 -10.67 11.48
N GLU A 7 -11.04 -11.35 10.59
CA GLU A 7 -10.58 -12.61 10.02
C GLU A 7 -9.28 -12.43 9.22
N ARG A 8 -9.18 -11.38 8.40
CA ARG A 8 -7.94 -11.02 7.69
C ARG A 8 -6.80 -10.75 8.66
N LEU A 9 -7.02 -9.92 9.69
CA LEU A 9 -6.00 -9.60 10.69
C LEU A 9 -5.52 -10.83 11.47
N CYS A 10 -6.42 -11.76 11.81
CA CYS A 10 -6.08 -13.02 12.44
C CYS A 10 -5.28 -13.96 11.52
N ALA A 11 -5.48 -13.87 10.20
CA ALA A 11 -4.78 -14.68 9.21
C ALA A 11 -3.36 -14.16 8.88
N VAL A 12 -3.02 -12.94 9.31
CA VAL A 12 -1.68 -12.37 9.11
C VAL A 12 -0.62 -13.21 9.81
N GLU A 13 0.47 -13.47 9.09
CA GLU A 13 1.70 -14.01 9.68
C GLU A 13 2.48 -12.90 10.40
N TRP A 14 2.19 -12.71 11.69
CA TRP A 14 2.80 -11.66 12.52
C TRP A 14 4.27 -11.91 12.85
N ILE A 15 4.69 -13.17 12.86
CA ILE A 15 6.07 -13.61 13.08
C ILE A 15 6.48 -14.45 11.87
N GLY A 16 6.98 -13.78 10.83
CA GLY A 16 7.39 -14.42 9.58
C GLY A 16 8.91 -14.54 9.41
N GLU A 17 9.33 -15.15 8.29
CA GLU A 17 10.73 -15.22 7.92
C GLU A 17 11.27 -13.83 7.53
N TRP A 18 12.44 -13.46 8.08
CA TRP A 18 13.02 -12.13 7.88
C TRP A 18 13.37 -11.85 6.42
N SER A 19 13.85 -12.85 5.68
CA SER A 19 14.17 -12.77 4.25
C SER A 19 12.95 -12.39 3.41
N ASP A 20 11.82 -13.06 3.65
CA ASP A 20 10.57 -12.87 2.92
C ASP A 20 9.98 -11.48 3.16
N THR A 21 10.02 -11.01 4.41
CA THR A 21 9.54 -9.66 4.75
C THR A 21 10.45 -8.59 4.17
N PHE A 22 11.78 -8.82 4.18
CA PHE A 22 12.75 -7.90 3.60
C PHE A 22 12.59 -7.76 2.07
N ALA A 23 12.29 -8.88 1.39
CA ALA A 23 11.97 -8.86 -0.05
C ALA A 23 10.72 -8.02 -0.37
N LYS A 24 9.79 -7.89 0.59
CA LYS A 24 8.55 -7.10 0.49
C LYS A 24 8.67 -5.64 0.98
N SER A 25 9.90 -5.19 1.28
CA SER A 25 10.12 -3.89 1.90
C SER A 25 9.67 -2.69 1.05
N MET A 26 9.66 -2.83 -0.28
CA MET A 26 9.24 -1.77 -1.21
C MET A 26 7.74 -1.52 -1.12
N SER A 27 6.94 -2.57 -1.30
CA SER A 27 5.49 -2.52 -1.19
C SER A 27 5.06 -2.10 0.22
N ARG A 28 5.66 -2.65 1.29
CA ARG A 28 5.39 -2.25 2.69
C ARG A 28 5.61 -0.75 2.90
N ARG A 29 6.70 -0.18 2.38
CA ARG A 29 6.97 1.26 2.50
C ARG A 29 5.93 2.10 1.75
N LEU A 30 5.54 1.71 0.55
CA LEU A 30 4.53 2.40 -0.23
C LEU A 30 3.14 2.32 0.40
N LEU A 31 2.78 1.17 0.97
CA LEU A 31 1.55 0.96 1.72
C LEU A 31 1.49 1.82 2.98
N MET A 32 2.58 1.91 3.76
CA MET A 32 2.65 2.81 4.92
C MET A 32 2.47 4.27 4.51
N ARG A 33 3.09 4.71 3.40
CA ARG A 33 2.90 6.06 2.88
C ARG A 33 1.46 6.32 2.44
N GLU A 34 0.82 5.35 1.78
CA GLU A 34 -0.59 5.46 1.41
C GLU A 34 -1.50 5.49 2.63
N TYR A 35 -1.24 4.68 3.66
CA TYR A 35 -1.94 4.76 4.95
C TYR A 35 -1.81 6.16 5.55
N LEU A 36 -0.61 6.71 5.66
CA LEU A 36 -0.39 8.04 6.27
C LEU A 36 -1.09 9.17 5.51
N ARG A 37 -1.13 9.08 4.17
CA ARG A 37 -1.90 9.97 3.31
C ARG A 37 -3.39 9.89 3.64
N ARG A 38 -3.96 8.67 3.65
CA ARG A 38 -5.39 8.48 3.97
C ARG A 38 -5.72 8.90 5.40
N ALA A 39 -4.89 8.53 6.37
CA ALA A 39 -5.01 8.95 7.76
C ALA A 39 -4.99 10.47 7.91
N ALA A 40 -4.19 11.19 7.13
CA ALA A 40 -4.18 12.65 7.16
C ALA A 40 -5.49 13.25 6.63
N LEU A 41 -6.04 12.69 5.54
CA LEU A 41 -7.34 13.12 5.01
C LEU A 41 -8.48 12.88 6.00
N TRP A 42 -8.53 11.69 6.60
CA TRP A 42 -9.50 11.35 7.63
C TRP A 42 -9.36 12.23 8.87
N ALA A 43 -8.14 12.47 9.33
CA ALA A 43 -7.88 13.33 10.48
C ALA A 43 -8.36 14.77 10.25
N GLN A 44 -8.13 15.35 9.07
CA GLN A 44 -8.62 16.70 8.73
C GLN A 44 -10.14 16.76 8.62
N LYS A 45 -10.78 15.73 8.06
CA LYS A 45 -12.24 15.71 7.89
C LYS A 45 -12.98 15.66 9.23
N HIS A 46 -12.43 14.93 10.20
CA HIS A 46 -13.09 14.63 11.47
C HIS A 46 -12.43 15.31 12.69
N CYS A 47 -11.59 16.32 12.47
CA CYS A 47 -10.89 17.06 13.53
C CYS A 47 -10.08 16.15 14.49
N ALA A 48 -9.43 15.12 13.93
CA ALA A 48 -8.66 14.12 14.66
C ALA A 48 -7.13 14.33 14.54
N GLU A 49 -6.68 15.54 14.23
CA GLU A 49 -5.28 15.84 13.91
C GLU A 49 -4.32 15.55 15.07
N SER A 50 -4.79 15.65 16.32
CA SER A 50 -3.97 15.35 17.50
C SER A 50 -3.69 13.86 17.69
N ALA A 51 -4.47 12.98 17.09
CA ALA A 51 -4.31 11.52 17.19
C ALA A 51 -3.60 10.91 15.98
N TRP A 52 -3.37 11.69 14.92
CA TRP A 52 -2.58 11.26 13.77
C TRP A 52 -1.15 10.88 14.19
N PRO A 53 -0.54 9.80 13.65
CA PRO A 53 -1.01 9.00 12.51
C PRO A 53 -1.70 7.69 12.85
N PHE A 54 -1.64 7.20 14.09
CA PHE A 54 -2.14 5.86 14.46
C PHE A 54 -3.25 5.99 15.48
N PHE A 55 -4.48 5.85 15.02
CA PHE A 55 -5.66 6.11 15.82
C PHE A 55 -6.85 5.27 15.35
N ASP A 56 -7.84 5.17 16.21
CA ASP A 56 -9.17 4.70 15.89
C ASP A 56 -10.03 5.90 15.47
N ILE A 57 -10.36 5.99 14.18
CA ILE A 57 -11.15 7.11 13.67
C ILE A 57 -12.59 7.10 14.19
N THR A 58 -13.12 5.94 14.60
CA THR A 58 -14.50 5.85 15.07
C THR A 58 -14.73 6.64 16.35
N GLU A 59 -13.70 6.84 17.17
CA GLU A 59 -13.74 7.73 18.34
C GLU A 59 -14.11 9.18 17.99
N TYR A 60 -13.87 9.59 16.74
CA TYR A 60 -14.14 10.94 16.21
C TYR A 60 -15.38 11.02 15.31
N ILE A 61 -15.87 9.88 14.81
CA ILE A 61 -17.09 9.81 13.99
C ILE A 61 -18.30 9.58 14.88
N ASP A 62 -18.23 8.57 15.74
CA ASP A 62 -19.28 8.14 16.65
C ASP A 62 -18.64 7.55 17.91
N SER A 63 -18.39 8.41 18.89
CA SER A 63 -17.77 8.02 20.17
C SER A 63 -18.63 7.07 21.00
N GLU A 64 -19.92 6.91 20.67
CA GLU A 64 -20.83 6.00 21.36
C GLU A 64 -20.89 4.62 20.69
N PHE A 65 -20.28 4.47 19.52
CA PHE A 65 -20.22 3.21 18.79
C PHE A 65 -19.59 2.10 19.64
N LYS A 66 -20.22 0.92 19.60
CA LYS A 66 -19.74 -0.28 20.29
C LYS A 66 -19.88 -1.49 19.42
N LEU A 67 -18.81 -2.30 19.38
CA LEU A 67 -18.89 -3.64 18.84
C LEU A 67 -19.84 -4.51 19.67
N SER A 68 -20.39 -5.54 19.02
CA SER A 68 -21.07 -6.61 19.76
C SER A 68 -20.13 -7.24 20.80
N PRO A 69 -20.62 -7.68 21.98
CA PRO A 69 -19.76 -8.21 23.04
C PRO A 69 -18.87 -9.38 22.61
N SER A 70 -19.37 -10.24 21.72
CA SER A 70 -18.62 -11.38 21.22
C SER A 70 -17.48 -10.97 20.29
N LEU A 71 -17.70 -9.98 19.42
CA LEU A 71 -16.68 -9.47 18.52
C LEU A 71 -15.63 -8.65 19.28
N SER A 72 -16.06 -7.81 20.23
CA SER A 72 -15.15 -7.07 21.12
C SER A 72 -14.22 -8.00 21.89
N CYS A 73 -14.74 -9.09 22.47
CA CYS A 73 -13.94 -10.07 23.18
C CYS A 73 -12.86 -10.71 22.29
N LYS A 74 -13.24 -11.14 21.07
CA LYS A 74 -12.30 -11.71 20.09
C LYS A 74 -11.23 -10.72 19.66
N LEU A 75 -11.62 -9.47 19.42
CA LEU A 75 -10.69 -8.40 19.05
C LEU A 75 -9.67 -8.17 20.17
N GLU A 76 -10.11 -7.99 21.41
CA GLU A 76 -9.20 -7.76 22.54
C GLU A 76 -8.30 -8.97 22.85
N GLU A 77 -8.76 -10.18 22.58
CA GLU A 77 -7.91 -11.38 22.61
C GLU A 77 -6.82 -11.34 21.55
N PHE A 78 -7.18 -11.03 20.29
CA PHE A 78 -6.23 -10.90 19.18
C PHE A 78 -5.20 -9.78 19.42
N LEU A 79 -5.64 -8.64 19.96
CA LEU A 79 -4.78 -7.49 20.23
C LEU A 79 -3.79 -7.74 21.37
N ARG A 80 -3.95 -8.82 22.14
CA ARG A 80 -3.04 -9.17 23.23
C ARG A 80 -1.66 -9.49 22.68
N GLY A 81 -0.66 -8.73 23.12
CA GLY A 81 0.74 -8.91 22.69
C GLY A 81 1.18 -8.03 21.52
N GLN A 82 0.26 -7.36 20.82
CA GLN A 82 0.59 -6.44 19.73
C GLN A 82 1.19 -5.11 20.24
N PRO A 83 2.05 -4.43 19.47
CA PRO A 83 2.52 -3.07 19.76
C PRO A 83 1.37 -2.06 19.85
N SER A 84 1.57 -0.94 20.56
CA SER A 84 0.52 0.07 20.80
C SER A 84 -0.11 0.63 19.53
N GLU A 85 0.71 0.97 18.54
CA GLU A 85 0.30 1.56 17.27
C GLU A 85 -0.47 0.54 16.42
N VAL A 86 0.02 -0.71 16.40
CA VAL A 86 -0.67 -1.84 15.76
C VAL A 86 -2.02 -2.08 16.43
N LYS A 87 -2.09 -2.03 17.77
CA LYS A 87 -3.36 -2.15 18.51
C LYS A 87 -4.37 -1.08 18.12
N ALA A 88 -3.95 0.18 18.11
CA ALA A 88 -4.82 1.30 17.79
C ALA A 88 -5.41 1.16 16.38
N THR A 89 -4.57 0.84 15.41
CA THR A 89 -5.01 0.74 14.01
C THR A 89 -5.78 -0.53 13.70
N CYS A 90 -5.42 -1.69 14.26
CA CYS A 90 -6.22 -2.92 14.12
C CYS A 90 -7.60 -2.77 14.78
N ARG A 91 -7.67 -2.11 15.94
CA ARG A 91 -8.95 -1.78 16.59
C ARG A 91 -9.79 -0.87 15.70
N GLY A 92 -9.22 0.24 15.24
CA GLY A 92 -9.88 1.17 14.35
C GLY A 92 -10.36 0.54 13.04
N ALA A 93 -9.57 -0.37 12.46
CA ALA A 93 -9.95 -1.10 11.25
C ALA A 93 -11.23 -1.94 11.45
N VAL A 94 -11.29 -2.71 12.54
CA VAL A 94 -12.47 -3.52 12.86
C VAL A 94 -13.65 -2.63 13.24
N HIS A 95 -13.44 -1.60 14.05
CA HIS A 95 -14.50 -0.67 14.44
C HIS A 95 -15.11 0.04 13.23
N LEU A 96 -14.29 0.60 12.35
CA LEU A 96 -14.75 1.32 11.17
C LEU A 96 -15.53 0.41 10.22
N ALA A 97 -15.04 -0.82 9.99
CA ALA A 97 -15.74 -1.79 9.14
C ALA A 97 -17.14 -2.13 9.68
N GLU A 98 -17.26 -2.36 10.98
CA GLU A 98 -18.53 -2.69 11.62
C GLU A 98 -19.47 -1.48 11.70
N LEU A 99 -18.93 -0.29 11.93
CA LEU A 99 -19.68 0.96 11.90
C LEU A 99 -20.30 1.19 10.51
N LEU A 100 -19.50 1.02 9.45
CA LEU A 100 -19.95 1.13 8.06
C LEU A 100 -20.98 0.06 7.68
N ALA A 101 -20.82 -1.18 8.16
CA ALA A 101 -21.78 -2.25 7.93
C ALA A 101 -23.15 -1.96 8.56
N GLN A 102 -23.17 -1.29 9.72
CA GLN A 102 -24.41 -0.90 10.42
C GLN A 102 -25.01 0.41 9.89
N ASN A 103 -24.16 1.33 9.45
CA ASN A 103 -24.57 2.65 8.97
C ASN A 103 -23.72 3.11 7.77
N PRO A 104 -24.05 2.64 6.55
CA PRO A 104 -23.29 2.97 5.33
C PRO A 104 -23.25 4.48 5.00
N GLU A 105 -24.20 5.26 5.52
CA GLU A 105 -24.34 6.70 5.25
C GLU A 105 -23.44 7.57 6.14
N ILE A 106 -22.83 7.01 7.20
CA ILE A 106 -22.11 7.79 8.21
C ILE A 106 -20.76 8.32 7.73
N VAL A 107 -20.16 7.65 6.73
CA VAL A 107 -18.92 8.08 6.11
C VAL A 107 -19.27 8.73 4.78
N ALA A 108 -18.88 10.00 4.65
CA ALA A 108 -19.01 10.71 3.40
C ALA A 108 -18.31 9.92 2.28
N HIS A 109 -19.02 9.71 1.16
CA HIS A 109 -18.53 8.94 0.00
C HIS A 109 -17.25 9.50 -0.66
N ASP A 110 -16.64 10.57 -0.12
CA ASP A 110 -15.47 11.26 -0.65
C ASP A 110 -14.13 10.77 -0.07
N LEU A 111 -14.12 10.02 1.03
CA LEU A 111 -12.88 9.53 1.64
C LEU A 111 -12.52 8.11 1.19
N PRO A 112 -11.23 7.84 0.91
CA PRO A 112 -10.76 6.49 0.61
C PRO A 112 -10.76 5.62 1.87
N ASP A 113 -10.83 4.30 1.72
CA ASP A 113 -10.72 3.36 2.85
C ASP A 113 -9.44 3.63 3.67
N LEU A 114 -9.60 4.02 4.93
CA LEU A 114 -8.51 4.42 5.80
C LEU A 114 -7.50 3.28 6.04
N TYR A 115 -7.99 2.10 6.41
CA TYR A 115 -7.17 1.05 6.99
C TYR A 115 -6.73 0.01 5.97
N GLU A 116 -7.35 -0.07 4.80
CA GLU A 116 -6.96 -1.06 3.78
C GLU A 116 -5.46 -1.07 3.44
N PRO A 117 -4.76 0.08 3.24
CA PRO A 117 -3.32 0.04 2.97
C PRO A 117 -2.52 -0.57 4.13
N LEU A 118 -2.99 -0.39 5.37
CA LEU A 118 -2.31 -0.91 6.54
C LEU A 118 -2.61 -2.38 6.78
N ILE A 119 -3.84 -2.84 6.52
CA ILE A 119 -4.17 -4.27 6.52
C ILE A 119 -3.31 -5.00 5.48
N ARG A 120 -3.20 -4.45 4.26
CA ARG A 120 -2.31 -4.97 3.21
C ARG A 120 -0.85 -4.96 3.64
N LEU A 121 -0.40 -3.95 4.39
CA LEU A 121 0.95 -3.94 4.94
C LEU A 121 1.15 -5.12 5.90
N TYR A 122 0.20 -5.37 6.80
CA TYR A 122 0.26 -6.50 7.74
C TYR A 122 0.27 -7.85 7.01
N GLU A 123 -0.58 -8.03 6.00
CA GLU A 123 -0.62 -9.23 5.16
C GLU A 123 0.71 -9.51 4.43
N ARG A 124 1.57 -8.49 4.29
CA ARG A 124 2.88 -8.56 3.62
C ARG A 124 4.06 -8.65 4.60
N GLY A 125 3.88 -9.26 5.76
CA GLY A 125 4.97 -9.56 6.70
C GLY A 125 4.85 -8.85 8.04
N GLY A 126 3.63 -8.79 8.58
CA GLY A 126 3.37 -8.47 9.97
C GLY A 126 3.56 -6.99 10.32
N GLU A 127 3.92 -6.76 11.57
CA GLU A 127 3.90 -5.45 12.24
C GLU A 127 4.93 -4.45 11.71
N PHE A 128 4.79 -3.21 12.17
CA PHE A 128 5.86 -2.21 12.16
C PHE A 128 6.15 -1.81 13.61
N ILE A 129 7.38 -1.37 13.87
CA ILE A 129 7.81 -0.96 15.21
C ILE A 129 8.22 0.50 15.15
N LYS A 130 7.84 1.29 16.15
CA LYS A 130 8.38 2.63 16.32
C LYS A 130 9.70 2.55 17.09
N ASP A 131 10.77 3.03 16.47
CA ASP A 131 12.07 3.09 17.11
C ASP A 131 12.16 4.26 18.13
N ASN A 132 13.23 4.25 18.93
CA ASN A 132 13.47 5.28 19.95
C ASN A 132 13.69 6.69 19.36
N SER A 133 13.95 6.81 18.06
CA SER A 133 14.08 8.09 17.35
C SER A 133 12.75 8.61 16.81
N GLY A 134 11.67 7.84 17.00
CA GLY A 134 10.34 8.12 16.49
C GLY A 134 10.16 7.78 15.01
N ALA A 135 11.12 7.11 14.37
CA ALA A 135 10.94 6.55 13.05
C ALA A 135 10.24 5.19 13.13
N LEU A 136 9.57 4.81 12.06
CA LEU A 136 8.94 3.51 11.90
C LEU A 136 9.94 2.56 11.24
N ASP A 137 10.19 1.42 11.86
CA ASP A 137 10.87 0.30 11.24
C ASP A 137 9.83 -0.58 10.54
N LEU A 138 9.95 -0.67 9.22
CA LEU A 138 9.12 -1.51 8.35
C LEU A 138 9.86 -2.81 7.96
N THR A 139 10.56 -3.41 8.93
CA THR A 139 11.38 -4.61 8.78
C THR A 139 12.66 -4.35 7.98
N GLY A 140 13.55 -3.54 8.54
CA GLY A 140 14.85 -3.19 7.97
C GLY A 140 14.84 -1.90 7.14
N VAL A 141 13.69 -1.23 7.07
CA VAL A 141 13.54 0.08 6.40
C VAL A 141 13.01 1.09 7.42
N SER A 142 13.88 2.01 7.79
CA SER A 142 13.50 3.17 8.60
C SER A 142 12.71 4.17 7.77
N PHE A 143 11.55 4.56 8.27
CA PHE A 143 10.59 5.41 7.61
C PHE A 143 10.09 6.50 8.56
N ARG A 144 10.02 7.76 8.11
CA ARG A 144 9.49 8.86 8.91
C ARG A 144 8.10 9.23 8.45
N SER A 145 7.15 9.30 9.38
CA SER A 145 5.75 9.63 9.08
C SER A 145 5.59 11.01 8.42
N GLY A 146 6.51 11.94 8.66
CA GLY A 146 6.41 13.31 8.13
C GLY A 146 5.36 14.13 8.87
N ARG A 147 4.91 15.24 8.27
CA ARG A 147 3.87 16.10 8.83
C ARG A 147 2.50 15.72 8.25
N LEU A 148 1.45 15.97 9.02
CA LEU A 148 0.08 15.74 8.59
C LEU A 148 -0.25 16.51 7.30
N GLN A 149 0.14 17.79 7.19
CA GLN A 149 -0.14 18.59 5.99
C GLN A 149 0.53 18.00 4.76
N ASP A 150 1.81 17.64 4.86
CA ASP A 150 2.57 17.06 3.74
C ASP A 150 1.93 15.75 3.24
N ASN A 151 1.32 14.97 4.13
CA ASN A 151 0.61 13.75 3.77
C ASN A 151 -0.76 14.02 3.15
N ALA A 152 -1.51 15.02 3.61
CA ALA A 152 -2.84 15.33 3.08
C ALA A 152 -2.82 15.81 1.62
N TYR A 153 -1.77 16.49 1.18
CA TYR A 153 -1.65 17.03 -0.19
C TYR A 153 -1.11 16.05 -1.23
N ASN A 154 -0.67 14.84 -0.83
CA ASN A 154 -0.12 13.88 -1.78
C ASN A 154 -1.23 13.28 -2.66
N THR A 155 -0.91 13.04 -3.93
CA THR A 155 -1.69 12.13 -4.79
C THR A 155 -1.62 10.71 -4.23
N GLN A 156 -2.54 9.82 -4.66
CA GLN A 156 -2.47 8.40 -4.34
C GLN A 156 -1.04 7.87 -4.57
N VAL A 157 -0.49 7.23 -3.53
CA VAL A 157 0.92 6.83 -3.49
C VAL A 157 1.10 5.47 -4.13
N VAL A 158 0.15 4.54 -3.89
CA VAL A 158 0.25 3.18 -4.40
C VAL A 158 -1.14 2.58 -4.71
N PRO A 159 -1.23 1.79 -5.79
CA PRO A 159 -2.30 0.82 -6.02
C PRO A 159 -2.32 -0.26 -4.94
N LEU A 160 -3.51 -0.74 -4.56
CA LEU A 160 -3.66 -1.81 -3.56
C LEU A 160 -3.78 -3.21 -4.19
N ASN A 161 -3.43 -3.32 -5.47
CA ASN A 161 -3.48 -4.56 -6.23
C ASN A 161 -2.25 -5.43 -5.94
N ASP A 162 -2.46 -6.68 -5.53
CA ASP A 162 -1.38 -7.62 -5.20
C ASP A 162 -0.38 -7.82 -6.34
N THR A 163 -0.85 -7.90 -7.59
CA THR A 163 0.03 -8.02 -8.76
C THR A 163 0.98 -6.83 -8.88
N VAL A 164 0.51 -5.62 -8.57
CA VAL A 164 1.33 -4.40 -8.60
C VAL A 164 2.31 -4.40 -7.43
N LEU A 165 1.85 -4.73 -6.22
CA LEU A 165 2.69 -4.79 -5.03
C LEU A 165 3.80 -5.84 -5.17
N ASP A 166 3.47 -7.02 -5.69
CA ASP A 166 4.43 -8.09 -5.96
C ASP A 166 5.43 -7.69 -7.06
N ALA A 167 5.00 -6.95 -8.09
CA ALA A 167 5.89 -6.45 -9.12
C ALA A 167 6.88 -5.39 -8.59
N LEU A 168 6.53 -4.65 -7.55
CA LEU A 168 7.42 -3.66 -6.93
C LEU A 168 8.50 -4.29 -6.06
N ASP A 169 8.23 -5.49 -5.55
CA ASP A 169 9.10 -6.18 -4.62
C ASP A 169 10.22 -6.94 -5.31
N ALA A 170 11.39 -6.91 -4.68
CA ALA A 170 12.57 -7.63 -5.11
C ALA A 170 13.59 -7.69 -3.97
N GLU A 171 14.44 -8.72 -4.00
CA GLU A 171 15.57 -8.80 -3.10
C GLU A 171 16.68 -7.80 -3.49
N GLY A 172 17.21 -7.08 -2.49
CA GLY A 172 18.33 -6.16 -2.66
C GLY A 172 17.90 -4.75 -3.06
N ARG A 173 18.81 -4.00 -3.71
CA ARG A 173 18.53 -2.61 -4.10
C ARG A 173 17.90 -2.56 -5.48
N VAL A 174 16.79 -1.83 -5.58
CA VAL A 174 16.06 -1.61 -6.83
C VAL A 174 16.11 -0.13 -7.21
N ALA A 175 16.32 0.15 -8.49
CA ALA A 175 16.08 1.47 -9.07
C ALA A 175 15.16 1.31 -10.28
N PHE A 176 14.12 2.14 -10.37
CA PHE A 176 13.15 2.12 -11.47
C PHE A 176 13.47 3.20 -12.50
N TYR A 177 13.13 2.90 -13.75
CA TYR A 177 13.26 3.80 -14.88
C TYR A 177 12.01 3.68 -15.77
N ALA A 178 11.71 4.73 -16.53
CA ALA A 178 10.69 4.70 -17.57
C ALA A 178 11.28 5.18 -18.90
N SER A 179 10.69 4.72 -20.00
CA SER A 179 10.96 5.25 -21.34
C SER A 179 10.48 6.71 -21.44
N GLY A 180 11.31 7.58 -22.02
CA GLY A 180 10.99 9.00 -22.23
C GLY A 180 9.87 9.24 -23.24
N ASP A 181 9.72 8.34 -24.21
CA ASP A 181 8.79 8.51 -25.33
C ASP A 181 7.41 7.87 -25.11
N ASP A 182 7.28 6.97 -24.12
CA ASP A 182 6.03 6.24 -23.91
C ASP A 182 5.78 5.93 -22.43
N ARG A 183 4.69 6.47 -21.89
CA ARG A 183 4.32 6.43 -20.45
C ARG A 183 3.93 5.03 -19.94
N GLY A 184 4.28 3.95 -20.66
CA GLY A 184 3.82 2.60 -20.38
C GLY A 184 4.90 1.60 -19.97
N THR A 185 6.17 1.81 -20.36
CA THR A 185 7.21 0.81 -20.12
C THR A 185 8.05 1.17 -18.91
N VAL A 186 8.02 0.28 -17.91
CA VAL A 186 8.86 0.39 -16.71
C VAL A 186 10.03 -0.58 -16.82
N PHE A 187 11.20 -0.09 -16.45
CA PHE A 187 12.39 -0.88 -16.26
C PHE A 187 12.79 -0.86 -14.79
N ARG A 188 13.47 -1.91 -14.34
CA ARG A 188 14.15 -1.90 -13.05
C ARG A 188 15.57 -2.41 -13.19
N ARG A 189 16.46 -1.85 -12.38
CA ARG A 189 17.82 -2.30 -12.16
C ARG A 189 17.92 -2.90 -10.77
N LEU A 190 18.20 -4.19 -10.71
CA LEU A 190 18.38 -4.96 -9.49
C LEU A 190 19.86 -5.08 -9.14
N ARG A 191 20.18 -4.88 -7.86
CA ARG A 191 21.48 -5.14 -7.26
C ARG A 191 21.28 -6.07 -6.06
N PRO A 192 21.31 -7.40 -6.28
CA PRO A 192 21.16 -8.40 -5.22
C PRO A 192 22.27 -8.29 -4.17
N GLN A 193 22.02 -8.81 -2.96
CA GLN A 193 23.03 -8.78 -1.89
C GLN A 193 24.29 -9.60 -2.24
N GLY A 194 24.14 -10.68 -3.01
CA GLY A 194 25.24 -11.53 -3.50
C GLY A 194 26.10 -10.91 -4.61
N GLY A 195 25.83 -9.65 -5.01
CA GLY A 195 26.57 -8.95 -6.06
C GLY A 195 25.99 -9.12 -7.47
N GLY A 196 26.61 -8.42 -8.41
CA GLY A 196 26.13 -8.32 -9.80
C GLY A 196 25.07 -7.24 -9.99
N GLN A 197 24.62 -7.11 -11.24
CA GLN A 197 23.56 -6.19 -11.64
C GLN A 197 22.74 -6.88 -12.73
N ARG A 198 21.41 -6.73 -12.66
CA ARG A 198 20.50 -7.21 -13.68
C ARG A 198 19.51 -6.11 -14.02
N ASP A 199 19.25 -5.94 -15.30
CA ASP A 199 18.27 -4.99 -15.80
C ASP A 199 17.08 -5.79 -16.32
N GLU A 200 15.88 -5.34 -15.97
CA GLU A 200 14.62 -6.00 -16.32
C GLU A 200 13.61 -4.99 -16.86
N VAL A 201 12.74 -5.43 -17.76
CA VAL A 201 11.60 -4.68 -18.29
C VAL A 201 10.31 -5.34 -17.82
N PHE A 202 9.33 -4.52 -17.42
CA PHE A 202 8.02 -5.02 -17.02
C PHE A 202 7.14 -5.22 -18.24
N ILE A 203 6.59 -6.43 -18.37
CA ILE A 203 5.62 -6.77 -19.40
C ILE A 203 4.37 -7.28 -18.67
N ALA A 204 3.23 -6.62 -18.86
CA ALA A 204 2.02 -6.88 -18.08
C ALA A 204 1.58 -8.36 -18.03
N THR A 205 1.79 -9.11 -19.12
CA THR A 205 1.43 -10.53 -19.22
C THR A 205 2.51 -11.50 -18.73
N LEU A 206 3.78 -11.06 -18.67
CA LEU A 206 4.93 -11.92 -18.39
C LEU A 206 5.69 -11.51 -17.11
N GLY A 207 5.27 -10.43 -16.45
CA GLY A 207 6.01 -9.81 -15.36
C GLY A 207 7.37 -9.26 -15.82
N TRP A 208 8.35 -9.32 -14.94
CA TRP A 208 9.71 -8.83 -15.20
C TRP A 208 10.49 -9.78 -16.10
N GLN A 209 11.05 -9.24 -17.19
CA GLN A 209 11.86 -9.98 -18.15
C GLN A 209 13.27 -9.37 -18.25
N PRO A 210 14.34 -10.18 -18.37
CA PRO A 210 15.69 -9.66 -18.56
C PRO A 210 15.80 -8.74 -19.77
N THR A 211 16.56 -7.65 -19.65
CA THR A 211 16.83 -6.71 -20.75
C THR A 211 18.25 -6.15 -20.68
N THR A 212 18.75 -5.64 -21.80
CA THR A 212 20.03 -4.92 -21.89
C THR A 212 19.84 -3.42 -22.15
N GLN A 213 18.60 -2.96 -22.30
CA GLN A 213 18.27 -1.59 -22.75
C GLN A 213 18.78 -0.48 -21.80
N LEU A 214 18.88 -0.75 -20.49
CA LEU A 214 19.44 0.21 -19.52
C LEU A 214 20.99 0.27 -19.51
N SER A 215 21.65 -0.63 -20.23
CA SER A 215 23.10 -0.78 -20.25
C SER A 215 23.72 -0.45 -21.62
N THR A 216 22.90 -0.27 -22.67
CA THR A 216 23.34 0.10 -24.01
C THR A 216 23.50 1.62 -24.16
N PRO A 217 24.71 2.14 -24.44
CA PRO A 217 24.93 3.56 -24.70
C PRO A 217 24.43 4.04 -26.08
N GLU A 218 24.00 3.13 -26.95
CA GLU A 218 23.65 3.38 -28.37
C GLU A 218 22.14 3.26 -28.66
N GLY A 219 21.27 3.20 -27.65
CA GLY A 219 19.83 3.06 -27.86
C GLY A 219 19.09 4.41 -27.91
N ASP A 220 18.25 4.61 -28.93
CA ASP A 220 17.35 5.77 -29.10
C ASP A 220 16.32 5.98 -27.96
N ILE A 221 16.29 5.11 -26.94
CA ILE A 221 15.32 5.19 -25.84
C ILE A 221 15.94 5.92 -24.65
N GLU A 222 15.58 7.18 -24.48
CA GLU A 222 15.94 7.97 -23.29
C GLU A 222 15.24 7.39 -22.05
N CYS A 223 15.95 6.57 -21.27
CA CYS A 223 15.43 6.03 -20.02
C CYS A 223 15.67 7.01 -18.86
N ILE A 224 14.59 7.49 -18.25
CA ILE A 224 14.65 8.43 -17.13
C ILE A 224 14.43 7.66 -15.83
N ARG A 225 15.27 7.91 -14.82
CA ARG A 225 15.08 7.34 -13.48
C ARG A 225 13.84 7.95 -12.83
N ILE A 226 12.98 7.10 -12.29
CA ILE A 226 11.71 7.50 -11.65
C ILE A 226 11.64 7.07 -10.19
N TYR A 227 10.70 7.65 -9.45
CA TYR A 227 10.41 7.21 -8.10
C TYR A 227 9.57 5.92 -8.11
N ASP A 228 9.64 5.20 -7.00
CA ASP A 228 8.85 4.00 -6.70
C ASP A 228 7.33 4.17 -6.93
N GLN A 229 6.77 5.31 -6.53
CA GLN A 229 5.35 5.63 -6.73
C GLN A 229 4.99 5.76 -8.22
N ASP A 230 5.91 6.31 -9.01
CA ASP A 230 5.70 6.48 -10.45
C ASP A 230 5.74 5.10 -11.12
N ALA A 231 6.70 4.26 -10.71
CA ALA A 231 6.77 2.88 -11.16
C ALA A 231 5.49 2.11 -10.82
N ALA A 232 4.98 2.25 -9.60
CA ALA A 232 3.74 1.60 -9.16
C ALA A 232 2.54 1.99 -10.04
N ARG A 233 2.41 3.28 -10.37
CA ARG A 233 1.33 3.80 -11.23
C ARG A 233 1.43 3.29 -12.67
N ILE A 234 2.63 3.25 -13.24
CA ILE A 234 2.81 2.75 -14.60
C ILE A 234 2.57 1.23 -14.66
N ILE A 235 3.05 0.48 -13.67
CA ILE A 235 2.80 -0.97 -13.55
C ILE A 235 1.30 -1.25 -13.44
N GLU A 236 0.57 -0.53 -12.59
CA GLU A 236 -0.89 -0.67 -12.49
C GLU A 236 -1.58 -0.39 -13.82
N HIS A 237 -1.23 0.71 -14.49
CA HIS A 237 -1.80 1.03 -15.79
C HIS A 237 -1.56 -0.09 -16.81
N ALA A 238 -0.37 -0.68 -16.83
CA ALA A 238 -0.04 -1.80 -17.69
C ALA A 238 -0.84 -3.08 -17.34
N VAL A 239 -0.98 -3.38 -16.05
CA VAL A 239 -1.75 -4.55 -15.56
C VAL A 239 -3.24 -4.40 -15.87
N LEU A 240 -3.84 -3.24 -15.61
CA LEU A 240 -5.26 -2.98 -15.86
C LEU A 240 -5.58 -2.82 -17.35
N GLY A 241 -4.67 -2.23 -18.13
CA GLY A 241 -4.81 -2.06 -19.58
C GLY A 241 -4.66 -3.36 -20.39
N SER A 242 -4.23 -4.47 -19.76
CA SER A 242 -4.03 -5.77 -20.41
C SER A 242 -5.17 -6.77 -20.20
N ALA A 243 -6.29 -6.36 -19.59
CA ALA A 243 -7.50 -7.17 -19.59
C ALA A 243 -8.03 -7.31 -21.04
N PRO A 244 -8.47 -8.50 -21.51
CA PRO A 244 -8.91 -8.67 -22.88
C PRO A 244 -10.11 -7.76 -23.15
N GLN A 245 -9.91 -6.72 -23.95
CA GLN A 245 -10.98 -5.85 -24.38
C GLN A 245 -11.95 -6.66 -25.25
N GLY A 246 -13.13 -6.92 -24.70
CA GLY A 246 -14.31 -7.27 -25.46
C GLY A 246 -14.51 -6.23 -26.57
N SER A 247 -14.83 -6.75 -27.75
CA SER A 247 -15.07 -6.04 -29.01
C SER A 247 -15.73 -4.67 -28.86
N VAL A 248 -15.02 -3.63 -29.29
CA VAL A 248 -15.58 -2.30 -29.55
C VAL A 248 -16.44 -2.38 -30.81
N GLN A 249 -17.76 -2.19 -30.67
CA GLN A 249 -18.60 -1.89 -31.82
C GLN A 249 -18.30 -0.48 -32.32
N ALA A 250 -17.96 -0.37 -33.59
CA ALA A 250 -17.85 0.91 -34.29
C ALA A 250 -19.25 1.54 -34.43
N VAL A 251 -19.40 2.79 -33.99
CA VAL A 251 -20.55 3.63 -34.35
C VAL A 251 -20.12 4.49 -35.53
N HIS A 252 -20.72 4.24 -36.69
CA HIS A 252 -20.61 5.13 -37.84
C HIS A 252 -21.49 6.38 -37.62
N PRO A 253 -21.01 7.59 -37.92
CA PRO A 253 -21.87 8.75 -38.00
C PRO A 253 -22.71 8.67 -39.29
N GLN A 254 -24.03 8.79 -39.15
CA GLN A 254 -24.92 9.08 -40.27
C GLN A 254 -25.15 10.60 -40.33
N PRO A 255 -25.21 11.19 -41.54
CA PRO A 255 -25.47 12.62 -41.75
C PRO A 255 -26.91 13.03 -41.44
#